data_AF-A0A6C0LAI9-F1
#
_entry.id   AF-A0A6C0LAI9-F1
#
_cell.length_a   1.000
_cell.length_b   1.000
_cell.length_c   1.000
_cell.angle_alpha   90.00
_cell.angle_beta   90.00
_cell.angle_gamma   90.00
#
_symmetry.space_group_name_H-M   'P 1'
#
loop_
_entity.id
_entity.type
_entity.pdbx_description
1 polymer ?
#
loop_
_entity_poly.entity_id
_entity_poly.type
_entity_poly.pdbx_seq_one_letter_code
_entity_poly.pdbx_strand_id
1 'polypeptide(L)'
;MIVYVAIGVSLITFIIYALDRRSKQEPLDWFVATKLSFFGGLIASGVAYVSTSSTTDLKDLVSEIKPEIPIVQEMFVGVPSF
;
A
#
# COMPACT_ATOMS: atom_id res chain seq x y z
N MET A 1 10.21 7.15 -3.66
CA MET A 1 9.54 6.89 -4.96
C MET A 1 8.03 6.75 -4.83
N ILE A 2 7.54 5.94 -3.90
CA ILE A 2 6.09 5.68 -3.68
C ILE A 2 5.28 6.96 -3.41
N VAL A 3 5.81 7.89 -2.60
CA VAL A 3 5.14 9.18 -2.31
C VAL A 3 4.92 10.01 -3.57
N TYR A 4 5.91 10.06 -4.47
CA TYR A 4 5.79 10.79 -5.74
C TYR A 4 4.75 10.14 -6.67
N VAL A 5 4.67 8.81 -6.68
CA VAL A 5 3.63 8.07 -7.43
C VAL A 5 2.25 8.38 -6.85
N ALA A 6 2.09 8.34 -5.54
CA ALA A 6 0.82 8.64 -4.88
C ALA A 6 0.32 10.06 -5.23
N ILE A 7 1.19 11.06 -5.08
CA ILE A 7 0.85 12.46 -5.36
C ILE A 7 0.57 12.66 -6.85
N GLY A 8 1.45 12.15 -7.73
CA GLY A 8 1.30 12.28 -9.18
C GLY A 8 -0.01 11.68 -9.68
N VAL A 9 -0.35 10.46 -9.23
CA VAL A 9 -1.60 9.81 -9.65
C VAL A 9 -2.82 10.50 -9.05
N SER A 10 -2.75 11.01 -7.81
CA SER A 10 -3.85 11.77 -7.21
C SER A 10 -4.21 13.04 -7.99
N LEU A 11 -3.19 13.74 -8.50
CA LEU A 11 -3.35 14.92 -9.34
C LEU A 11 -3.90 14.56 -10.73
N ILE A 12 -3.41 13.50 -11.34
CA ILE A 12 -3.90 13.04 -12.65
C ILE A 12 -5.37 12.64 -12.57
N THR A 13 -5.76 11.88 -11.54
CA THR A 13 -7.17 11.51 -11.32
C THR A 13 -8.05 12.72 -11.05
N PHE A 14 -7.56 13.73 -10.33
CA PHE A 14 -8.28 15.00 -10.15
C PHE A 14 -8.50 15.71 -11.48
N ILE A 15 -7.44 15.85 -12.29
CA ILE A 15 -7.47 16.59 -13.56
C ILE A 15 -8.42 15.89 -14.54
N ILE A 16 -8.35 14.56 -14.66
CA ILE A 16 -9.24 13.79 -15.55
C ILE A 16 -10.70 13.96 -15.10
N TYR A 17 -10.98 13.91 -13.80
CA TYR A 17 -12.32 14.14 -13.28
C TYR A 17 -12.83 15.55 -13.57
N ALA A 18 -11.99 16.57 -13.36
CA ALA A 18 -12.33 17.96 -13.67
C ALA A 18 -12.58 18.16 -15.16
N LEU A 19 -11.79 17.51 -16.03
CA LEU A 19 -11.99 17.53 -17.48
C LEU A 19 -13.29 16.83 -17.89
N ASP A 20 -13.63 15.70 -17.28
CA ASP A 20 -14.89 14.98 -17.53
C ASP A 20 -16.10 15.85 -17.18
N ARG A 21 -16.11 16.46 -15.99
CA ARG A 21 -17.18 17.40 -15.58
C ARG A 21 -17.27 18.60 -16.49
N ARG A 22 -16.12 19.19 -16.86
CA ARG A 22 -16.07 20.31 -17.81
C ARG A 22 -16.64 19.92 -19.17
N SER A 23 -16.32 18.73 -19.67
CA SER A 23 -16.83 18.22 -20.95
C SER A 23 -18.35 18.03 -20.93
N LYS A 24 -18.92 17.69 -19.78
CA LYS A 24 -20.36 17.50 -19.58
C LYS A 24 -21.11 18.78 -19.19
N GLN A 25 -20.40 19.92 -19.04
CA GLN A 25 -20.93 21.17 -18.49
C GLN A 25 -21.59 21.00 -17.12
N GLU A 26 -21.12 20.03 -16.34
CA GLU A 26 -21.62 19.74 -15.00
C GLU A 26 -20.76 20.44 -13.95
N PRO A 27 -21.37 20.87 -12.83
CA PRO A 27 -20.60 21.39 -11.71
C PRO A 27 -19.67 20.32 -11.12
N LEU A 28 -18.56 20.78 -10.56
CA LEU A 28 -17.59 19.92 -9.90
C LEU A 28 -18.15 19.47 -8.54
N ASP A 29 -18.42 18.17 -8.42
CA ASP A 29 -18.67 17.57 -7.11
C ASP A 29 -17.32 17.31 -6.42
N TRP A 30 -17.02 18.13 -5.41
CA TRP A 30 -15.80 18.09 -4.62
C TRP A 30 -15.65 16.81 -3.80
N PHE A 31 -16.76 16.22 -3.33
CA PHE A 31 -16.70 14.99 -2.54
C PHE A 31 -16.26 13.81 -3.41
N VAL A 32 -16.79 13.74 -4.63
CA VAL A 32 -16.36 12.75 -5.62
C VAL A 32 -14.92 13.00 -6.05
N ALA A 33 -14.54 14.26 -6.32
CA ALA A 33 -13.18 14.61 -6.72
C ALA A 33 -12.14 14.17 -5.67
N THR A 34 -12.38 14.49 -4.39
CA THR A 34 -11.47 14.14 -3.30
C THR A 34 -11.35 12.63 -3.14
N LYS A 35 -12.46 11.89 -3.20
CA LYS A 35 -12.42 10.42 -3.14
C LYS A 35 -11.62 9.83 -4.28
N LEU A 36 -11.88 10.29 -5.50
CA LEU A 36 -11.22 9.75 -6.70
C LEU A 36 -9.71 10.00 -6.64
N SER A 37 -9.28 11.19 -6.26
CA SER A 37 -7.88 11.54 -6.09
C SER A 37 -7.20 10.77 -4.96
N PHE A 38 -7.86 10.63 -3.81
CA PHE A 38 -7.33 9.91 -2.66
C PHE A 38 -7.15 8.42 -2.97
N PHE A 39 -8.20 7.76 -3.47
CA PHE A 39 -8.15 6.35 -3.81
C PHE A 39 -7.24 6.08 -5.02
N GLY A 40 -7.20 6.97 -6.01
CA GLY A 40 -6.28 6.86 -7.14
C GLY A 40 -4.81 6.87 -6.70
N GLY A 41 -4.45 7.81 -5.83
CA GLY A 41 -3.10 7.87 -5.24
C GLY A 41 -2.79 6.65 -4.37
N LEU A 42 -3.73 6.21 -3.54
CA LEU A 42 -3.56 5.06 -2.65
C LEU A 42 -3.33 3.76 -3.43
N ILE A 43 -4.19 3.47 -4.40
CA ILE A 43 -4.08 2.26 -5.23
C ILE A 43 -2.74 2.25 -5.98
N ALA A 44 -2.37 3.35 -6.63
CA ALA A 44 -1.11 3.43 -7.37
C ALA A 44 0.11 3.29 -6.47
N SER A 45 0.05 3.82 -5.24
CA SER A 45 1.10 3.66 -4.26
C SER A 45 1.25 2.21 -3.78
N GLY A 46 0.13 1.49 -3.60
CA GLY A 46 0.12 0.07 -3.28
C GLY A 46 0.73 -0.78 -4.40
N VAL A 47 0.38 -0.48 -5.65
CA VAL A 47 0.98 -1.15 -6.82
C VAL A 47 2.48 -0.86 -6.87
N ALA A 48 2.89 0.40 -6.72
CA ALA A 48 4.30 0.77 -6.72
C ALA A 48 5.09 0.10 -5.58
N TYR A 49 4.48 -0.04 -4.39
CA TYR A 49 5.06 -0.76 -3.26
C TYR A 49 5.31 -2.23 -3.63
N VAL A 50 4.29 -2.95 -4.12
CA VAL A 50 4.44 -4.36 -4.51
C VAL A 50 5.44 -4.53 -5.66
N SER A 51 5.44 -3.63 -6.64
CA SER A 51 6.36 -3.71 -7.79
C SER A 51 7.82 -3.39 -7.46
N THR A 52 8.09 -2.68 -6.36
CA THR A 52 9.46 -2.32 -5.96
C THR A 52 9.99 -3.07 -4.74
N SER A 53 9.09 -3.69 -3.98
CA SER A 53 9.46 -4.59 -2.88
C SER A 53 10.13 -5.82 -3.47
N SER A 54 11.46 -5.83 -3.44
CA SER A 54 12.24 -7.04 -3.72
C SER A 54 11.90 -8.05 -2.62
N THR A 55 11.77 -9.34 -2.97
CA THR A 55 11.44 -10.44 -2.05
C THR A 55 12.37 -10.57 -0.83
N THR A 56 13.45 -9.81 -0.78
CA THR A 56 14.44 -9.71 0.30
C THR A 56 13.87 -9.02 1.55
N ASP A 57 13.10 -7.93 1.39
CA ASP A 57 12.57 -7.15 2.53
C ASP A 57 11.57 -7.95 3.39
N LEU A 58 10.81 -8.87 2.77
CA LEU A 58 9.88 -9.73 3.49
C LEU A 58 10.59 -10.78 4.34
N LYS A 59 11.78 -11.24 3.93
CA LYS A 59 12.57 -12.21 4.70
C LYS A 59 13.20 -11.56 5.92
N ASP A 60 13.68 -10.33 5.77
CA ASP A 60 14.27 -9.57 6.87
C ASP A 60 13.19 -9.18 7.89
N LEU A 61 12.01 -8.74 7.45
CA LEU A 61 10.85 -8.49 8.32
C LEU A 61 10.41 -9.75 9.09
N VAL A 62 10.36 -10.92 8.42
CA VAL A 62 10.03 -12.20 9.07
C VAL A 62 11.13 -12.64 10.05
N SER A 63 12.39 -12.32 9.76
CA SER A 63 13.52 -12.59 10.67
C SER A 63 13.54 -11.66 11.87
N GLU A 64 13.04 -10.43 11.74
CA GLU A 64 12.89 -9.44 12.81
C GLU A 64 11.66 -9.72 13.70
N ILE A 65 10.65 -10.44 13.19
CA ILE A 65 9.49 -10.92 13.96
C ILE A 65 9.80 -12.25 14.69
N LYS A 66 10.76 -13.05 14.18
CA LYS A 66 11.21 -14.29 14.83
C LYS A 66 11.81 -14.18 16.25
N PRO A 67 12.45 -13.10 16.71
CA PRO A 67 13.05 -13.05 18.05
C PRO A 67 12.01 -13.00 19.17
N GLU A 68 10.74 -12.68 18.87
CA GLU A 68 9.64 -12.64 19.84
C GLU A 68 8.86 -13.95 19.98
N ILE A 69 9.38 -15.07 19.46
CA ILE A 69 8.93 -16.42 19.88
C ILE A 69 9.91 -16.86 20.98
N PRO A 70 9.76 -16.39 22.22
CA PRO A 70 10.82 -16.44 23.19
C PRO A 70 10.62 -17.72 23.97
N ILE A 71 11.28 -18.82 23.59
CA ILE A 71 11.67 -19.89 24.54
C ILE A 71 10.50 -20.71 25.17
N VAL A 72 9.23 -20.30 25.03
CA VAL A 72 8.08 -20.97 25.66
C VAL A 72 7.74 -22.30 24.97
N GLN A 73 8.02 -22.44 23.67
CA GLN A 73 7.70 -23.66 22.92
C GLN A 73 8.74 -24.79 23.09
N GLU A 74 9.89 -24.56 23.73
CA GLU A 74 10.80 -25.67 24.08
C GLU A 74 10.43 -26.34 25.42
N MET A 75 9.54 -25.75 26.21
CA MET A 75 9.09 -26.34 27.49
C MET A 75 7.99 -27.41 27.32
N PHE A 76 7.45 -27.60 26.12
CA PHE A 76 6.33 -28.53 25.87
C PHE A 76 6.62 -29.64 24.85
N VAL A 77 7.81 -29.69 24.27
CA VAL A 77 8.18 -30.75 23.33
C VAL A 77 9.55 -31.28 23.74
N GLY A 78 9.54 -32.16 24.75
CA GLY A 78 10.73 -32.89 25.17
C GLY A 78 11.38 -33.54 23.95
N VAL A 79 12.65 -33.22 23.72
CA VAL A 79 13.45 -33.76 22.62
C VAL A 79 13.51 -35.29 22.78
N PRO A 80 12.99 -36.10 21.84
CA PRO A 80 13.12 -37.55 21.94
C PRO A 80 14.57 -37.94 21.62
N SER A 81 15.28 -38.44 22.63
CA SER A 81 16.55 -39.14 22.44
C SER A 81 16.27 -40.60 22.06
N PHE A 82 16.77 -41.02 20.90
CA PHE A 82 16.92 -42.44 20.54
C PHE A 82 18.34 -42.89 20.87
#